data_AF-A0A836FC40-F1
#
_entry.id   AF-A0A836FC40-F1
#
_cell.length_a   1.000
_cell.length_b   1.000
_cell.length_c   1.000
_cell.angle_alpha   90.00
_cell.angle_beta   90.00
_cell.angle_gamma   90.00
#
_symmetry.space_group_name_H-M   'P 1'
#
loop_
_entity.id
_entity.type
_entity.pdbx_description
1 polymer ?
#
loop_
_entity_poly.entity_id
_entity_poly.type
_entity_poly.pdbx_seq_one_letter_code
_entity_poly.pdbx_strand_id
1 'polypeptide(L)'
;IDRYLLLAVYPSLLIIATNLNYTNDINDSGTLTLSDINGSEFILINIFNTIYKDAKKTTFHLYTRNNPEIGQQLFIDDLDSIKKSFWNPDHPTRLITHGWKGNCETTICTDIRDAYLNVGDYNIILIDWRAAANHLYSKSARSTPIVSQYVALLIDFLENNASLDPDRTTIIGYSLGGHIASLSARFATGKIREVVGKSNDEAFDSLFSYLLILNFSFTALDPAGPCFEYKEPGERVDKTDAILVQVIHTCIKYMGIKSAIGTSDFYVNGGEEQPGCDRIKWIVYPSLLASIVTNLNYTIVIDDHGIPNLIDTNEPKFTQADFKEIDESVQKTTFYLYTRNNPEIGQQLIIDDMDSVKKSFWNPNHLTRFVTHGWHGNCDGGCTQIRNAFLNVGDYNIILIDWRDAANHLYAISVRSAPLVSQRVAFLINFLEKNANLDLNKTAIIGHSLGAHVASLSARFATNKIAEVIALDPAAPLFETNGPGERVDKSDAILVQVIHTCTKFVGIKSAIGTSDFYPNGGEEQPGCGPIKWIGDVEAMRCAHSRSEMYYIESITNPTGFRARDVFMGGPSIDPNANGTYTLKTASESPFALG
;
A
#
# COMPACT_ATOMS: atom_id res chain seq x y z
N ILE A 1 -5.43 -32.47 -15.49
CA ILE A 1 -4.91 -31.60 -14.40
C ILE A 1 -4.78 -30.15 -14.91
N ASP A 2 -4.05 -29.86 -16.00
CA ASP A 2 -3.89 -28.46 -16.48
C ASP A 2 -5.14 -27.79 -17.09
N ARG A 3 -5.99 -28.50 -17.84
CA ARG A 3 -7.20 -27.89 -18.45
C ARG A 3 -8.31 -27.52 -17.45
N TYR A 4 -8.43 -28.25 -16.35
CA TYR A 4 -9.49 -28.05 -15.35
C TYR A 4 -9.17 -26.94 -14.35
N LEU A 5 -7.88 -26.76 -14.03
CA LEU A 5 -7.42 -25.63 -13.21
C LEU A 5 -7.48 -24.30 -13.99
N LEU A 6 -7.18 -24.30 -15.29
CA LEU A 6 -7.25 -23.08 -16.12
C LEU A 6 -8.65 -22.46 -16.13
N LEU A 7 -9.70 -23.28 -16.18
CA LEU A 7 -11.10 -22.84 -16.29
C LEU A 7 -11.67 -22.30 -14.98
N ALA A 8 -11.27 -22.84 -13.82
CA ALA A 8 -11.64 -22.32 -12.50
C ALA A 8 -10.95 -20.98 -12.17
N VAL A 9 -9.75 -20.76 -12.73
CA VAL A 9 -8.96 -19.53 -12.58
C VAL A 9 -9.41 -18.45 -13.58
N TYR A 10 -10.18 -18.82 -14.62
CA TYR A 10 -10.55 -17.95 -15.74
C TYR A 10 -11.36 -16.69 -15.37
N PRO A 11 -12.31 -16.70 -14.41
CA PRO A 11 -13.01 -15.48 -13.99
C PRO A 11 -12.09 -14.50 -13.25
N SER A 12 -11.10 -15.02 -12.50
CA SER A 12 -10.06 -14.21 -11.85
C SER A 12 -9.04 -13.70 -12.85
N LEU A 13 -8.71 -14.51 -13.88
CA LEU A 13 -7.92 -14.11 -15.04
C LEU A 13 -8.65 -13.03 -15.84
N LEU A 14 -9.98 -13.06 -15.97
CA LEU A 14 -10.73 -12.03 -16.68
C LEU A 14 -10.84 -10.75 -15.85
N ILE A 15 -11.00 -10.79 -14.52
CA ILE A 15 -10.97 -9.57 -13.68
C ILE A 15 -9.57 -8.92 -13.68
N ILE A 16 -8.51 -9.73 -13.81
CA ILE A 16 -7.12 -9.25 -13.97
C ILE A 16 -6.84 -8.82 -15.42
N ALA A 17 -7.42 -9.50 -16.42
CA ALA A 17 -7.27 -9.22 -17.86
C ALA A 17 -8.22 -8.13 -18.39
N THR A 18 -9.32 -7.80 -17.73
CA THR A 18 -10.13 -6.62 -18.04
C THR A 18 -9.45 -5.33 -17.59
N ASN A 19 -8.50 -5.44 -16.65
CA ASN A 19 -7.52 -4.38 -16.37
C ASN A 19 -6.31 -4.40 -17.32
N LEU A 20 -6.20 -5.43 -18.20
CA LEU A 20 -5.10 -5.66 -19.13
C LEU A 20 -5.66 -6.17 -20.49
N ASN A 21 -6.42 -5.33 -21.21
CA ASN A 21 -7.06 -5.56 -22.51
C ASN A 21 -6.50 -6.73 -23.38
N TYR A 22 -6.99 -7.97 -23.20
CA TYR A 22 -6.80 -9.03 -24.19
C TYR A 22 -8.02 -9.97 -24.28
N THR A 23 -8.57 -10.09 -25.50
CA THR A 23 -9.53 -11.11 -25.93
C THR A 23 -8.87 -12.05 -26.94
N ASN A 24 -9.11 -13.36 -26.75
CA ASN A 24 -9.05 -14.48 -27.70
C ASN A 24 -7.69 -14.88 -28.31
N ASP A 25 -7.12 -16.00 -27.85
CA ASP A 25 -6.86 -17.21 -28.66
C ASP A 25 -6.15 -18.30 -27.82
N ILE A 26 -6.82 -19.43 -27.56
CA ILE A 26 -6.25 -20.63 -26.92
C ILE A 26 -6.50 -21.83 -27.83
N ASN A 27 -5.43 -22.54 -28.22
CA ASN A 27 -5.48 -23.68 -29.13
C ASN A 27 -5.73 -25.00 -28.36
N ASP A 28 -6.22 -26.01 -29.09
CA ASP A 28 -6.74 -27.28 -28.58
C ASP A 28 -5.76 -28.23 -27.85
N SER A 29 -4.50 -27.86 -27.65
CA SER A 29 -3.54 -28.65 -26.86
C SER A 29 -3.26 -28.13 -25.45
N GLY A 30 -3.78 -26.96 -25.07
CA GLY A 30 -3.56 -26.39 -23.73
C GLY A 30 -2.11 -26.00 -23.43
N THR A 31 -1.25 -25.94 -24.44
CA THR A 31 0.11 -25.41 -24.37
C THR A 31 0.14 -24.01 -24.94
N LEU A 32 0.43 -23.01 -24.11
CA LEU A 32 0.81 -21.67 -24.56
C LEU A 32 2.17 -21.78 -25.28
N THR A 33 2.17 -21.72 -26.61
CA THR A 33 3.41 -21.55 -27.36
C THR A 33 3.89 -20.11 -27.20
N LEU A 34 4.95 -19.96 -26.42
CA LEU A 34 5.74 -18.74 -26.25
C LEU A 34 6.45 -18.39 -27.55
N SER A 35 5.85 -17.54 -28.38
CA SER A 35 6.60 -16.88 -29.45
C SER A 35 6.51 -15.35 -29.46
N ASP A 36 5.58 -14.71 -28.77
CA ASP A 36 5.36 -13.26 -28.97
C ASP A 36 5.02 -12.47 -27.67
N ILE A 37 5.61 -12.85 -26.53
CA ILE A 37 5.33 -12.24 -25.21
C ILE A 37 6.43 -11.24 -24.83
N ASN A 38 6.05 -9.98 -24.54
CA ASN A 38 6.98 -8.92 -24.14
C ASN A 38 7.38 -9.03 -22.65
N GLY A 39 8.54 -8.48 -22.27
CA GLY A 39 9.17 -8.73 -20.96
C GLY A 39 8.39 -8.39 -19.68
N SER A 40 7.34 -7.56 -19.72
CA SER A 40 6.43 -7.28 -18.59
C SER A 40 5.50 -8.45 -18.27
N GLU A 41 5.05 -9.17 -19.31
CA GLU A 41 4.14 -10.31 -19.19
C GLU A 41 4.87 -11.52 -18.59
N PHE A 42 6.16 -11.71 -18.91
CA PHE A 42 6.99 -12.79 -18.35
C PHE A 42 7.23 -12.67 -16.81
N ILE A 43 7.13 -11.47 -16.23
CA ILE A 43 7.47 -11.24 -14.81
C ILE A 43 6.24 -11.18 -13.90
N LEU A 44 5.11 -10.64 -14.40
CA LEU A 44 3.81 -10.93 -13.79
C LEU A 44 3.58 -12.44 -13.73
N ILE A 45 3.94 -13.16 -14.80
CA ILE A 45 3.98 -14.63 -14.80
C ILE A 45 4.91 -15.18 -13.71
N ASN A 46 6.08 -14.60 -13.40
CA ASN A 46 6.99 -15.12 -12.36
C ASN A 46 6.61 -14.82 -10.90
N ILE A 47 6.10 -13.63 -10.59
CA ILE A 47 5.54 -13.31 -9.26
C ILE A 47 4.28 -14.15 -9.04
N PHE A 48 3.41 -14.20 -10.05
CA PHE A 48 2.27 -15.11 -10.08
C PHE A 48 2.72 -16.56 -9.89
N ASN A 49 3.73 -17.03 -10.62
CA ASN A 49 4.27 -18.38 -10.49
C ASN A 49 4.81 -18.66 -9.08
N THR A 50 5.39 -17.67 -8.39
CA THR A 50 5.91 -17.86 -7.03
C THR A 50 4.79 -17.88 -5.99
N ILE A 51 3.83 -16.94 -6.07
CA ILE A 51 2.65 -16.91 -5.20
C ILE A 51 1.84 -18.19 -5.41
N TYR A 52 1.64 -18.58 -6.67
CA TYR A 52 0.96 -19.80 -7.07
C TYR A 52 1.70 -21.06 -6.61
N LYS A 53 3.04 -21.12 -6.79
CA LYS A 53 3.88 -22.25 -6.35
C LYS A 53 3.82 -22.46 -4.84
N ASP A 54 3.81 -21.39 -4.05
CA ASP A 54 3.75 -21.49 -2.59
C ASP A 54 2.32 -21.72 -2.09
N ALA A 55 1.30 -21.12 -2.70
CA ALA A 55 -0.10 -21.42 -2.40
C ALA A 55 -0.46 -22.88 -2.72
N LYS A 56 0.12 -23.45 -3.79
CA LYS A 56 -0.04 -24.88 -4.14
C LYS A 56 0.50 -25.84 -3.06
N LYS A 57 1.37 -25.38 -2.17
CA LYS A 57 1.87 -26.18 -1.03
C LYS A 57 0.93 -26.14 0.16
N THR A 58 -0.28 -25.59 0.03
CA THR A 58 -1.32 -25.67 1.05
C THR A 58 -1.64 -27.14 1.32
N THR A 59 -1.64 -27.53 2.59
CA THR A 59 -1.94 -28.90 3.03
C THR A 59 -3.11 -28.93 3.99
N PHE A 60 -3.77 -30.07 4.06
CA PHE A 60 -5.02 -30.26 4.81
C PHE A 60 -4.86 -31.46 5.72
N HIS A 61 -5.11 -31.28 7.01
CA HIS A 61 -4.87 -32.32 8.01
C HIS A 61 -6.14 -32.59 8.80
N LEU A 62 -6.66 -33.81 8.69
CA LEU A 62 -7.85 -34.27 9.39
C LEU A 62 -7.52 -34.71 10.82
N TYR A 63 -8.30 -34.21 11.76
CA TYR A 63 -8.32 -34.58 13.16
C TYR A 63 -9.74 -34.99 13.55
N THR A 64 -9.82 -36.08 14.31
CA THR A 64 -11.03 -36.60 14.94
C THR A 64 -10.68 -37.03 16.36
N ARG A 65 -11.66 -37.49 17.15
CA ARG A 65 -11.37 -38.08 18.47
C ARG A 65 -10.50 -39.33 18.41
N ASN A 66 -10.41 -39.99 17.25
CA ASN A 66 -9.55 -41.15 17.05
C ASN A 66 -8.08 -40.78 16.76
N ASN A 67 -7.82 -39.51 16.43
CA ASN A 67 -6.48 -38.98 16.16
C ASN A 67 -6.33 -37.50 16.59
N PRO A 68 -6.54 -37.18 17.88
CA PRO A 68 -6.59 -35.79 18.32
C PRO A 68 -5.23 -35.08 18.24
N GLU A 69 -4.12 -35.82 18.34
CA GLU A 69 -2.76 -35.25 18.39
C GLU A 69 -2.08 -35.18 17.01
N ILE A 70 -2.28 -36.19 16.17
CA ILE A 70 -1.57 -36.33 14.88
C ILE A 70 -2.58 -36.34 13.73
N GLY A 71 -2.52 -35.28 12.92
CA GLY A 71 -3.40 -35.10 11.77
C GLY A 71 -3.11 -36.11 10.67
N GLN A 72 -4.17 -36.61 10.03
CA GLN A 72 -4.07 -37.41 8.81
C GLN A 72 -4.19 -36.50 7.61
N GLN A 73 -3.14 -36.41 6.79
CA GLN A 73 -3.15 -35.54 5.64
C GLN A 73 -4.18 -36.01 4.61
N LEU A 74 -5.06 -35.10 4.19
CA LEU A 74 -5.98 -35.28 3.08
C LEU A 74 -5.41 -34.62 1.83
N PHE A 75 -5.64 -35.23 0.67
CA PHE A 75 -5.25 -34.67 -0.62
C PHE A 75 -6.49 -34.43 -1.49
N ILE A 76 -6.46 -33.32 -2.23
CA ILE A 76 -7.47 -33.02 -3.25
C ILE A 76 -7.40 -34.14 -4.31
N ASP A 77 -8.56 -34.62 -4.75
CA ASP A 77 -8.72 -35.69 -5.74
C ASP A 77 -8.16 -37.07 -5.32
N ASP A 78 -7.87 -37.29 -4.04
CA ASP A 78 -7.39 -38.59 -3.51
C ASP A 78 -8.40 -39.21 -2.53
N LEU A 79 -9.31 -40.03 -3.06
CA LEU A 79 -10.33 -40.70 -2.25
C LEU A 79 -9.73 -41.76 -1.32
N ASP A 80 -8.55 -42.30 -1.66
CA ASP A 80 -7.87 -43.28 -0.81
C ASP A 80 -7.32 -42.62 0.45
N SER A 81 -6.84 -41.38 0.36
CA SER A 81 -6.44 -40.60 1.54
C SER A 81 -7.58 -40.45 2.55
N ILE A 82 -8.80 -40.21 2.06
CA ILE A 82 -10.00 -40.09 2.88
C ILE A 82 -10.40 -41.45 3.46
N LYS A 83 -10.46 -42.50 2.64
CA LYS A 83 -10.86 -43.86 3.08
C LYS A 83 -9.92 -44.47 4.13
N LYS A 84 -8.63 -44.10 4.09
CA LYS A 84 -7.61 -44.54 5.06
C LYS A 84 -7.59 -43.67 6.33
N SER A 85 -8.29 -42.54 6.31
CA SER A 85 -8.40 -41.63 7.43
C SER A 85 -9.57 -41.99 8.35
N PHE A 86 -9.70 -41.28 9.46
CA PHE A 86 -10.85 -41.37 10.37
C PHE A 86 -12.06 -40.52 9.95
N TRP A 87 -12.11 -40.07 8.69
CA TRP A 87 -13.24 -39.31 8.14
C TRP A 87 -14.56 -40.03 8.39
N ASN A 88 -15.56 -39.30 8.91
CA ASN A 88 -16.91 -39.81 9.07
C ASN A 88 -17.94 -38.80 8.49
N PRO A 89 -18.66 -39.13 7.41
CA PRO A 89 -19.64 -38.22 6.81
C PRO A 89 -20.79 -37.82 7.76
N ASP A 90 -21.09 -38.62 8.78
CA ASP A 90 -22.14 -38.29 9.75
C ASP A 90 -21.72 -37.18 10.73
N HIS A 91 -20.42 -36.89 10.81
CA HIS A 91 -19.88 -35.85 11.70
C HIS A 91 -19.90 -34.46 11.03
N PRO A 92 -20.26 -33.40 11.76
CA PRO A 92 -20.14 -32.04 11.28
C PRO A 92 -18.67 -31.68 11.00
N THR A 93 -18.43 -30.87 9.97
CA THR A 93 -17.07 -30.55 9.50
C THR A 93 -16.67 -29.13 9.90
N ARG A 94 -15.44 -28.95 10.40
CA ARG A 94 -14.85 -27.63 10.68
C ARG A 94 -13.52 -27.51 9.96
N LEU A 95 -13.40 -26.50 9.11
CA LEU A 95 -12.13 -26.14 8.48
C LEU A 95 -11.54 -24.96 9.26
N ILE A 96 -10.28 -25.03 9.67
CA ILE A 96 -9.64 -24.00 10.51
C ILE A 96 -8.34 -23.56 9.84
N THR A 97 -8.15 -22.25 9.69
CA THR A 97 -6.95 -21.68 9.06
C THR A 97 -6.32 -20.55 9.88
N HIS A 98 -5.00 -20.52 9.87
CA HIS A 98 -4.17 -19.56 10.59
C HIS A 98 -3.92 -18.28 9.78
N GLY A 99 -3.35 -17.26 10.45
CA GLY A 99 -2.95 -15.99 9.83
C GLY A 99 -1.49 -15.93 9.37
N TRP A 100 -1.01 -14.71 9.13
CA TRP A 100 0.36 -14.42 8.71
C TRP A 100 1.40 -14.99 9.69
N LYS A 101 2.51 -15.56 9.16
CA LYS A 101 3.59 -16.24 9.92
C LYS A 101 3.16 -17.44 10.77
N GLY A 102 1.88 -17.80 10.76
CA GLY A 102 1.36 -18.98 11.44
C GLY A 102 1.55 -20.26 10.63
N ASN A 103 1.07 -21.35 11.23
CA ASN A 103 0.91 -22.68 10.65
C ASN A 103 -0.21 -23.43 11.41
N CYS A 104 -0.55 -24.66 11.00
CA CYS A 104 -1.61 -25.44 11.66
C CYS A 104 -1.30 -25.88 13.09
N GLU A 105 -0.04 -25.81 13.55
CA GLU A 105 0.39 -26.16 14.90
C GLU A 105 0.27 -24.95 15.87
N THR A 106 -0.08 -23.77 15.36
CA THR A 106 -0.30 -22.59 16.21
C THR A 106 -1.51 -22.76 17.12
N THR A 107 -1.44 -22.17 18.32
CA THR A 107 -2.49 -22.30 19.36
C THR A 107 -3.87 -21.90 18.85
N ILE A 108 -3.96 -20.90 17.98
CA ILE A 108 -5.24 -20.51 17.37
C ILE A 108 -5.91 -21.66 16.61
N CYS A 109 -5.14 -22.54 15.95
CA CYS A 109 -5.68 -23.70 15.26
C CYS A 109 -5.90 -24.88 16.22
N THR A 110 -4.92 -25.18 17.08
CA THR A 110 -4.96 -26.35 17.96
C THR A 110 -6.00 -26.20 19.07
N ASP A 111 -6.14 -25.01 19.66
CA ASP A 111 -7.08 -24.79 20.76
C ASP A 111 -8.53 -24.84 20.27
N ILE A 112 -8.81 -24.33 19.07
CA ILE A 112 -10.13 -24.45 18.43
C ILE A 112 -10.44 -25.90 18.07
N ARG A 113 -9.47 -26.63 17.50
CA ARG A 113 -9.60 -28.08 17.25
C ARG A 113 -9.95 -28.82 18.55
N ASP A 114 -9.15 -28.63 19.59
CA ASP A 114 -9.30 -29.33 20.87
C ASP A 114 -10.63 -28.99 21.52
N ALA A 115 -11.07 -27.73 21.45
CA ALA A 115 -12.39 -27.31 21.92
C ALA A 115 -13.52 -28.09 21.23
N TYR A 116 -13.49 -28.23 19.90
CA TYR A 116 -14.49 -29.01 19.18
C TYR A 116 -14.44 -30.50 19.52
N LEU A 117 -13.25 -31.10 19.54
CA LEU A 117 -13.08 -32.52 19.87
C LEU A 117 -13.52 -32.85 21.30
N ASN A 118 -13.40 -31.89 22.23
CA ASN A 118 -13.87 -32.05 23.60
C ASN A 118 -15.40 -32.08 23.69
N VAL A 119 -16.12 -31.30 22.87
CA VAL A 119 -17.58 -31.16 22.99
C VAL A 119 -18.37 -32.13 22.11
N GLY A 120 -17.79 -32.66 21.03
CA GLY A 120 -18.50 -33.58 20.16
C GLY A 120 -17.60 -34.33 19.19
N ASP A 121 -18.22 -35.19 18.40
CA ASP A 121 -17.57 -35.87 17.29
C ASP A 121 -17.63 -34.96 16.05
N TYR A 122 -16.47 -34.54 15.55
CA TYR A 122 -16.31 -33.65 14.40
C TYR A 122 -15.26 -34.18 13.43
N ASN A 123 -15.39 -33.81 12.15
CA ASN A 123 -14.26 -33.81 11.23
C ASN A 123 -13.59 -32.44 11.31
N ILE A 124 -12.42 -32.34 11.92
CA ILE A 124 -11.66 -31.08 11.98
C ILE A 124 -10.55 -31.11 10.94
N ILE A 125 -10.58 -30.20 9.98
CA ILE A 125 -9.53 -30.06 8.96
C ILE A 125 -8.74 -28.79 9.23
N LEU A 126 -7.48 -28.95 9.63
CA LEU A 126 -6.56 -27.81 9.73
C LEU A 126 -5.95 -27.52 8.37
N ILE A 127 -6.13 -26.28 7.90
CA ILE A 127 -5.56 -25.77 6.66
C ILE A 127 -4.21 -25.14 6.99
N ASP A 128 -3.16 -25.68 6.38
CA ASP A 128 -1.80 -25.20 6.55
C ASP A 128 -1.27 -24.62 5.25
N TRP A 129 -1.23 -23.29 5.21
CA TRP A 129 -0.70 -22.52 4.09
C TRP A 129 0.64 -21.87 4.45
N ARG A 130 1.41 -22.44 5.39
CA ARG A 130 2.68 -21.87 5.91
C ARG A 130 3.67 -21.44 4.82
N ALA A 131 3.70 -22.15 3.70
CA ALA A 131 4.58 -21.80 2.58
C ALA A 131 4.26 -20.43 1.97
N ALA A 132 2.98 -20.06 1.92
CA ALA A 132 2.51 -18.75 1.46
C ALA A 132 2.38 -17.74 2.63
N ALA A 133 2.10 -18.20 3.85
CA ALA A 133 1.95 -17.35 5.03
C ALA A 133 3.28 -16.83 5.60
N ASN A 134 4.40 -17.50 5.30
CA ASN A 134 5.72 -17.14 5.84
C ASN A 134 6.51 -16.14 4.96
N HIS A 135 5.83 -15.39 4.10
CA HIS A 135 6.42 -14.30 3.31
C HIS A 135 6.26 -12.94 4.02
N LEU A 136 6.67 -11.86 3.33
CA LEU A 136 6.26 -10.50 3.70
C LEU A 136 4.73 -10.42 3.76
N TYR A 137 4.21 -9.62 4.69
CA TYR A 137 2.77 -9.52 4.95
C TYR A 137 1.96 -9.24 3.67
N SER A 138 2.37 -8.27 2.85
CA SER A 138 1.69 -7.92 1.59
C SER A 138 1.67 -9.06 0.57
N LYS A 139 2.76 -9.85 0.49
CA LYS A 139 2.83 -11.04 -0.37
C LYS A 139 1.91 -12.14 0.15
N SER A 140 1.91 -12.41 1.45
CA SER A 140 1.01 -13.37 2.08
C SER A 140 -0.46 -12.96 1.95
N ALA A 141 -0.78 -11.67 2.08
CA ALA A 141 -2.11 -11.11 1.85
C ALA A 141 -2.57 -11.35 0.39
N ARG A 142 -1.71 -11.11 -0.60
CA ARG A 142 -1.98 -11.40 -2.02
C ARG A 142 -2.13 -12.89 -2.32
N SER A 143 -1.59 -13.79 -1.50
CA SER A 143 -1.79 -15.24 -1.64
C SER A 143 -3.17 -15.70 -1.18
N THR A 144 -3.89 -14.92 -0.38
CA THR A 144 -5.16 -15.34 0.22
C THR A 144 -6.21 -15.81 -0.80
N PRO A 145 -6.43 -15.17 -1.96
CA PRO A 145 -7.43 -15.66 -2.92
C PRO A 145 -7.02 -17.00 -3.55
N ILE A 146 -5.73 -17.19 -3.85
CA ILE A 146 -5.23 -18.43 -4.45
C ILE A 146 -5.31 -19.59 -3.46
N VAL A 147 -4.93 -19.37 -2.19
CA VAL A 147 -5.08 -20.39 -1.13
C VAL A 147 -6.56 -20.75 -0.96
N SER A 148 -7.45 -19.77 -1.03
CA SER A 148 -8.89 -19.98 -0.88
C SER A 148 -9.49 -20.89 -1.95
N GLN A 149 -8.96 -20.84 -3.17
CA GLN A 149 -9.35 -21.75 -4.27
C GLN A 149 -8.95 -23.20 -3.96
N TYR A 150 -7.76 -23.45 -3.41
CA TYR A 150 -7.37 -24.81 -3.01
C TYR A 150 -8.25 -25.36 -1.88
N VAL A 151 -8.65 -24.52 -0.94
CA VAL A 151 -9.58 -24.90 0.13
C VAL A 151 -10.95 -25.24 -0.47
N ALA A 152 -11.46 -24.42 -1.40
CA ALA A 152 -12.73 -24.68 -2.09
C ALA A 152 -12.69 -25.98 -2.90
N LEU A 153 -11.60 -26.26 -3.61
CA LEU A 153 -11.40 -27.53 -4.33
C LEU A 153 -11.44 -28.75 -3.40
N LEU A 154 -10.89 -28.64 -2.18
CA LEU A 154 -11.02 -29.71 -1.19
C LEU A 154 -12.47 -29.89 -0.75
N ILE A 155 -13.18 -28.79 -0.45
CA ILE A 155 -14.58 -28.84 -0.02
C ILE A 155 -15.43 -29.51 -1.10
N ASP A 156 -15.31 -29.08 -2.36
CA ASP A 156 -16.00 -29.67 -3.50
C ASP A 156 -15.68 -31.17 -3.63
N PHE A 157 -14.40 -31.54 -3.46
CA PHE A 157 -13.98 -32.93 -3.53
C PHE A 157 -14.63 -33.79 -2.44
N LEU A 158 -14.66 -33.29 -1.20
CA LEU A 158 -15.27 -33.96 -0.05
C LEU A 158 -16.80 -34.06 -0.18
N GLU A 159 -17.48 -33.04 -0.69
CA GLU A 159 -18.92 -33.06 -0.92
C GLU A 159 -19.28 -34.15 -1.94
N ASN A 160 -18.56 -34.18 -3.07
CA ASN A 160 -18.86 -35.09 -4.17
C ASN A 160 -18.46 -36.54 -3.91
N ASN A 161 -17.42 -36.79 -3.10
CA ASN A 161 -16.81 -38.12 -3.00
C ASN A 161 -16.77 -38.69 -1.57
N ALA A 162 -17.01 -37.86 -0.56
CA ALA A 162 -16.92 -38.24 0.85
C ALA A 162 -18.17 -37.84 1.66
N SER A 163 -19.25 -37.44 0.97
CA SER A 163 -20.53 -37.06 1.58
C SER A 163 -20.38 -35.98 2.65
N LEU A 164 -19.51 -34.99 2.42
CA LEU A 164 -19.50 -33.77 3.23
C LEU A 164 -20.86 -33.08 3.09
N ASP A 165 -21.45 -32.71 4.22
CA ASP A 165 -22.69 -31.95 4.30
C ASP A 165 -22.37 -30.45 4.42
N PRO A 166 -22.66 -29.63 3.39
CA PRO A 166 -22.45 -28.18 3.41
C PRO A 166 -23.15 -27.48 4.57
N ASP A 167 -24.36 -27.92 4.93
CA ASP A 167 -25.19 -27.31 5.97
C ASP A 167 -24.60 -27.52 7.37
N ARG A 168 -23.74 -28.52 7.52
CA ARG A 168 -23.04 -28.86 8.76
C ARG A 168 -21.56 -28.52 8.71
N THR A 169 -21.14 -27.73 7.72
CA THR A 169 -19.75 -27.32 7.52
C THR A 169 -19.53 -25.84 7.88
N THR A 170 -18.45 -25.56 8.60
CA THR A 170 -18.06 -24.18 8.96
C THR A 170 -16.57 -23.97 8.73
N ILE A 171 -16.22 -22.85 8.10
CA ILE A 171 -14.82 -22.42 7.94
C ILE A 171 -14.50 -21.37 8.99
N ILE A 172 -13.35 -21.47 9.64
CA ILE A 172 -12.91 -20.59 10.72
C ILE A 172 -11.53 -20.06 10.37
N GLY A 173 -11.40 -18.74 10.31
CA GLY A 173 -10.17 -18.10 9.86
C GLY A 173 -9.72 -16.99 10.79
N TYR A 174 -8.45 -17.01 11.17
CA TYR A 174 -7.84 -15.95 11.99
C TYR A 174 -7.00 -14.98 11.17
N SER A 175 -7.17 -13.66 11.36
CA SER A 175 -6.40 -12.62 10.66
C SER A 175 -6.49 -12.78 9.13
N LEU A 176 -5.38 -12.93 8.39
CA LEU A 176 -5.39 -13.26 6.96
C LEU A 176 -6.21 -14.52 6.64
N GLY A 177 -6.25 -15.47 7.57
CA GLY A 177 -7.08 -16.66 7.49
C GLY A 177 -8.57 -16.35 7.45
N GLY A 178 -9.03 -15.24 8.04
CA GLY A 178 -10.43 -14.79 7.96
C GLY A 178 -10.84 -14.50 6.52
N HIS A 179 -9.98 -13.82 5.76
CA HIS A 179 -10.17 -13.61 4.33
C HIS A 179 -10.17 -14.91 3.54
N ILE A 180 -9.29 -15.85 3.90
CA ILE A 180 -9.28 -17.18 3.29
C ILE A 180 -10.61 -17.90 3.53
N ALA A 181 -11.13 -17.86 4.76
CA ALA A 181 -12.40 -18.49 5.10
C ALA A 181 -13.57 -17.93 4.27
N SER A 182 -13.64 -16.60 4.14
CA SER A 182 -14.68 -15.91 3.37
C SER A 182 -14.62 -16.25 1.88
N LEU A 183 -13.43 -16.12 1.28
CA LEU A 183 -13.25 -16.39 -0.14
C LEU A 183 -13.44 -17.87 -0.48
N SER A 184 -13.05 -18.78 0.41
CA SER A 184 -13.31 -20.21 0.24
C SER A 184 -14.80 -20.53 0.27
N ALA A 185 -15.56 -19.93 1.18
CA ALA A 185 -17.02 -20.08 1.20
C ALA A 185 -17.65 -19.55 -0.09
N ARG A 186 -17.21 -18.37 -0.55
CA ARG A 186 -17.63 -17.80 -1.84
C ARG A 186 -17.34 -18.75 -3.00
N PHE A 187 -16.13 -19.30 -3.10
CA PHE A 187 -15.76 -20.19 -4.21
C PHE A 187 -16.48 -21.54 -4.17
N ALA A 188 -16.73 -22.08 -2.97
CA ALA A 188 -17.47 -23.34 -2.80
C ALA A 188 -18.99 -23.19 -3.09
N THR A 189 -19.55 -21.97 -3.00
CA THR A 189 -20.99 -21.73 -3.19
C THR A 189 -21.46 -21.54 -4.66
N GLY A 190 -20.54 -21.53 -5.64
CA GLY A 190 -20.89 -21.16 -7.02
C GLY A 190 -20.14 -21.91 -8.12
N LYS A 191 -20.84 -22.85 -8.79
CA LYS A 191 -20.82 -23.06 -10.25
C LYS A 191 -19.48 -23.31 -10.99
N ILE A 192 -18.45 -23.92 -10.39
CA ILE A 192 -17.28 -24.35 -11.20
C ILE A 192 -17.63 -25.53 -12.15
N ARG A 193 -18.72 -26.28 -11.92
CA ARG A 193 -19.09 -27.43 -12.76
C ARG A 193 -20.09 -27.17 -13.90
N GLU A 194 -20.91 -26.12 -13.90
CA GLU A 194 -21.88 -25.87 -14.99
C GLU A 194 -21.33 -25.05 -16.17
N VAL A 195 -20.19 -24.38 -16.00
CA VAL A 195 -19.52 -23.61 -17.09
C VAL A 195 -18.57 -24.51 -17.91
N VAL A 196 -18.25 -25.71 -17.39
CA VAL A 196 -17.42 -26.70 -18.08
C VAL A 196 -18.29 -27.51 -19.05
N GLY A 197 -18.67 -26.87 -20.16
CA GLY A 197 -19.36 -27.55 -21.27
C GLY A 197 -20.14 -26.68 -22.26
N LYS A 198 -20.24 -25.36 -22.10
CA LYS A 198 -21.05 -24.48 -22.96
C LYS A 198 -20.26 -23.29 -23.53
N SER A 199 -20.68 -22.80 -24.70
CA SER A 199 -20.07 -21.66 -25.39
C SER A 199 -20.30 -20.32 -24.65
N ASN A 200 -19.43 -19.34 -24.95
CA ASN A 200 -19.23 -18.11 -24.20
C ASN A 200 -20.48 -17.25 -23.96
N ASP A 201 -21.42 -17.22 -24.91
CA ASP A 201 -22.60 -16.34 -24.81
C ASP A 201 -23.74 -16.93 -23.96
N GLU A 202 -23.89 -18.27 -23.89
CA GLU A 202 -24.86 -18.91 -22.97
C GLU A 202 -24.40 -18.91 -21.50
N ALA A 203 -23.08 -18.82 -21.28
CA ALA A 203 -22.47 -18.80 -19.94
C ALA A 203 -22.77 -17.50 -19.19
N PHE A 204 -22.91 -16.38 -19.91
CA PHE A 204 -23.12 -15.05 -19.32
C PHE A 204 -24.55 -14.86 -18.81
N ASP A 205 -25.57 -15.27 -19.59
CA ASP A 205 -26.99 -15.17 -19.19
C ASP A 205 -27.39 -16.21 -18.11
N SER A 206 -26.70 -17.35 -18.05
CA SER A 206 -26.90 -18.37 -17.00
C SER A 206 -26.31 -17.99 -15.64
N LEU A 207 -25.27 -17.14 -15.62
CA LEU A 207 -24.61 -16.69 -14.39
C LEU A 207 -25.56 -15.87 -13.50
N PHE A 208 -26.51 -15.14 -14.10
CA PHE A 208 -27.48 -14.29 -13.40
C PHE A 208 -28.77 -15.01 -12.98
N SER A 209 -29.03 -16.20 -13.50
CA SER A 209 -30.38 -16.81 -13.44
C SER A 209 -30.56 -17.88 -12.35
N TYR A 210 -29.52 -18.22 -11.58
CA TYR A 210 -29.63 -19.20 -10.48
C TYR A 210 -28.85 -18.76 -9.25
N LEU A 211 -29.51 -17.97 -8.40
CA LEU A 211 -29.16 -17.82 -6.98
C LEU A 211 -29.67 -19.07 -6.24
N LEU A 212 -28.82 -20.08 -6.11
CA LEU A 212 -28.97 -21.11 -5.09
C LEU A 212 -27.78 -20.96 -4.14
N ILE A 213 -28.02 -20.21 -3.07
CA ILE A 213 -27.08 -20.03 -1.97
C ILE A 213 -26.96 -21.38 -1.25
N LEU A 214 -25.81 -22.04 -1.30
CA LEU A 214 -25.54 -23.19 -0.43
C LEU A 214 -25.36 -22.69 1.02
N ASN A 215 -25.86 -23.43 2.02
CA ASN A 215 -25.92 -23.00 3.42
C ASN A 215 -24.57 -23.06 4.17
N PHE A 216 -23.48 -22.60 3.58
CA PHE A 216 -22.22 -22.48 4.30
C PHE A 216 -22.29 -21.37 5.35
N SER A 217 -21.54 -21.57 6.44
CA SER A 217 -21.28 -20.57 7.46
C SER A 217 -19.77 -20.40 7.63
N PHE A 218 -19.29 -19.20 7.94
CA PHE A 218 -17.91 -19.03 8.38
C PHE A 218 -17.79 -18.03 9.53
N THR A 219 -16.71 -18.20 10.29
CA THR A 219 -16.32 -17.31 11.37
C THR A 219 -14.97 -16.68 11.07
N ALA A 220 -14.94 -15.35 10.95
CA ALA A 220 -13.71 -14.58 10.87
C ALA A 220 -13.31 -14.08 12.26
N LEU A 221 -12.17 -14.55 12.74
CA LEU A 221 -11.58 -14.15 14.01
C LEU A 221 -10.59 -13.02 13.75
N ASP A 222 -10.99 -11.80 14.09
CA ASP A 222 -10.21 -10.58 13.95
C ASP A 222 -9.58 -10.46 12.54
N PRO A 223 -10.40 -10.44 11.47
CA PRO A 223 -9.92 -10.42 10.09
C PRO A 223 -9.01 -9.22 9.86
N ALA A 224 -7.94 -9.39 9.08
CA ALA A 224 -6.87 -8.41 9.03
C ALA A 224 -7.28 -7.12 8.30
N GLY A 225 -7.13 -5.97 8.93
CA GLY A 225 -7.37 -4.64 8.35
C GLY A 225 -6.35 -4.25 7.27
N PRO A 226 -5.03 -4.35 7.52
CA PRO A 226 -4.03 -3.97 6.54
C PRO A 226 -4.16 -4.77 5.24
N CYS A 227 -4.20 -4.06 4.10
CA CYS A 227 -4.49 -4.54 2.74
C CYS A 227 -5.97 -4.89 2.43
N PHE A 228 -6.89 -4.87 3.41
CA PHE A 228 -8.27 -5.30 3.20
C PHE A 228 -9.34 -4.32 3.67
N GLU A 229 -9.12 -3.41 4.62
CA GLU A 229 -10.16 -2.49 5.15
C GLU A 229 -10.97 -1.79 4.05
N TYR A 230 -10.28 -1.33 3.00
CA TYR A 230 -10.85 -0.55 1.91
C TYR A 230 -11.04 -1.36 0.62
N LYS A 231 -10.97 -2.70 0.70
CA LYS A 231 -11.22 -3.57 -0.45
C LYS A 231 -12.71 -3.76 -0.72
N GLU A 232 -13.04 -4.01 -1.98
CA GLU A 232 -14.43 -4.25 -2.38
C GLU A 232 -14.92 -5.64 -1.95
N PRO A 233 -16.25 -5.84 -1.82
CA PRO A 233 -16.83 -7.16 -1.61
C PRO A 233 -16.35 -8.17 -2.66
N GLY A 234 -15.83 -9.31 -2.20
CA GLY A 234 -15.24 -10.35 -3.07
C GLY A 234 -13.71 -10.35 -3.15
N GLU A 235 -13.04 -9.34 -2.58
CA GLU A 235 -11.59 -9.35 -2.35
C GLU A 235 -11.23 -9.48 -0.86
N ARG A 236 -12.21 -9.39 0.03
CA ARG A 236 -12.07 -9.44 1.49
C ARG A 236 -13.23 -10.21 2.13
N VAL A 237 -13.21 -10.30 3.47
CA VAL A 237 -14.37 -10.80 4.22
C VAL A 237 -15.57 -9.91 3.94
N ASP A 238 -16.69 -10.50 3.53
CA ASP A 238 -17.93 -9.78 3.29
C ASP A 238 -19.17 -10.58 3.71
N LYS A 239 -20.18 -9.87 4.21
CA LYS A 239 -21.45 -10.44 4.69
C LYS A 239 -22.23 -11.19 3.62
N THR A 240 -21.92 -10.97 2.34
CA THR A 240 -22.58 -11.64 1.21
C THR A 240 -21.93 -12.97 0.84
N ASP A 241 -20.80 -13.34 1.47
CA ASP A 241 -20.02 -14.52 1.08
C ASP A 241 -20.59 -15.85 1.62
N ALA A 242 -21.51 -15.79 2.60
CA ALA A 242 -22.16 -16.96 3.17
C ALA A 242 -23.50 -16.58 3.85
N ILE A 243 -24.34 -17.56 4.19
CA ILE A 243 -25.63 -17.31 4.88
C ILE A 243 -25.40 -16.74 6.27
N LEU A 244 -24.41 -17.28 6.98
CA LEU A 244 -24.00 -16.78 8.27
C LEU A 244 -22.51 -16.43 8.24
N VAL A 245 -22.25 -15.13 8.34
CA VAL A 245 -20.93 -14.55 8.45
C VAL A 245 -20.79 -13.95 9.84
N GLN A 246 -20.15 -14.71 10.73
CA GLN A 246 -19.83 -14.23 12.05
C GLN A 246 -18.44 -13.59 12.03
N VAL A 247 -18.32 -12.37 12.54
CA VAL A 247 -17.04 -11.69 12.69
C VAL A 247 -16.85 -11.34 14.15
N ILE A 248 -15.72 -11.75 14.71
CA ILE A 248 -15.33 -11.42 16.08
C ILE A 248 -14.19 -10.40 15.99
N HIS A 249 -14.46 -9.18 16.44
CA HIS A 249 -13.52 -8.07 16.44
C HIS A 249 -12.87 -7.96 17.81
N THR A 250 -11.54 -7.98 17.83
CA THR A 250 -10.74 -7.89 19.06
C THR A 250 -9.56 -6.93 18.97
N CYS A 251 -9.21 -6.41 17.78
CA CYS A 251 -8.05 -5.53 17.59
C CYS A 251 -8.25 -4.44 16.51
N ILE A 252 -9.43 -3.81 16.46
CA ILE A 252 -9.81 -2.84 15.39
C ILE A 252 -9.00 -1.54 15.41
N LYS A 253 -8.32 -1.23 16.51
CA LYS A 253 -7.43 -0.06 16.63
C LYS A 253 -6.10 -0.23 15.89
N TYR A 254 -5.69 -1.46 15.62
CA TYR A 254 -4.33 -1.75 15.18
C TYR A 254 -4.26 -2.64 13.94
N MET A 255 -4.81 -3.85 14.00
CA MET A 255 -4.56 -4.91 13.01
C MET A 255 -5.82 -5.52 12.42
N GLY A 256 -6.96 -5.42 13.10
CA GLY A 256 -8.24 -5.95 12.64
C GLY A 256 -9.00 -4.97 11.75
N ILE A 257 -9.90 -5.48 10.90
CA ILE A 257 -10.85 -4.64 10.17
C ILE A 257 -11.75 -3.93 11.18
N LYS A 258 -11.96 -2.63 10.98
CA LYS A 258 -12.84 -1.82 11.81
C LYS A 258 -14.30 -1.90 11.35
N SER A 259 -14.49 -1.93 10.05
CA SER A 259 -15.81 -1.97 9.42
C SER A 259 -16.63 -3.19 9.87
N ALA A 260 -17.95 -3.01 9.99
CA ALA A 260 -18.88 -4.11 10.22
C ALA A 260 -19.09 -4.85 8.89
N ILE A 261 -18.45 -6.01 8.75
CA ILE A 261 -18.34 -6.75 7.50
C ILE A 261 -19.04 -8.11 7.54
N GLY A 262 -19.64 -8.48 8.68
CA GLY A 262 -20.38 -9.72 8.85
C GLY A 262 -21.90 -9.56 8.73
N THR A 263 -22.60 -10.69 8.73
CA THR A 263 -24.04 -10.71 9.04
C THR A 263 -24.25 -10.59 10.55
N SER A 264 -23.23 -10.90 11.35
CA SER A 264 -23.17 -10.61 12.78
C SER A 264 -21.74 -10.24 13.20
N ASP A 265 -21.55 -9.01 13.63
CA ASP A 265 -20.26 -8.49 14.11
C ASP A 265 -20.29 -8.36 15.65
N PHE A 266 -19.33 -9.01 16.29
CA PHE A 266 -19.16 -9.00 17.74
C PHE A 266 -17.90 -8.21 18.10
N TYR A 267 -18.09 -7.01 18.64
CA TYR A 267 -17.00 -6.16 19.13
C TYR A 267 -16.73 -6.47 20.60
N VAL A 268 -15.91 -7.49 20.85
CA VAL A 268 -15.62 -7.96 22.21
C VAL A 268 -14.87 -6.87 22.95
N ASN A 269 -15.40 -6.43 24.10
CA ASN A 269 -14.89 -5.27 24.85
C ASN A 269 -14.72 -4.01 23.98
N GLY A 270 -15.65 -3.76 23.06
CA GLY A 270 -15.59 -2.64 22.11
C GLY A 270 -14.72 -2.91 20.88
N GLY A 271 -14.17 -4.11 20.74
CA GLY A 271 -13.31 -4.51 19.61
C GLY A 271 -11.88 -3.99 19.72
N GLU A 272 -11.52 -3.42 20.86
CA GLU A 272 -10.24 -2.74 21.08
C GLU A 272 -9.35 -3.51 22.05
N GLU A 273 -9.33 -3.16 23.33
CA GLU A 273 -8.44 -3.76 24.32
C GLU A 273 -9.16 -4.87 25.10
N GLN A 274 -8.56 -6.07 25.15
CA GLN A 274 -9.16 -7.23 25.82
C GLN A 274 -8.60 -7.40 27.25
N PRO A 275 -9.45 -7.62 28.28
CA PRO A 275 -9.00 -7.83 29.66
C PRO A 275 -7.99 -8.97 29.80
N GLY A 276 -6.96 -8.79 30.63
CA GLY A 276 -5.90 -9.80 30.79
C GLY A 276 -4.86 -9.78 29.66
N CYS A 277 -5.13 -9.08 28.56
CA CYS A 277 -4.10 -8.63 27.63
C CYS A 277 -3.37 -7.36 28.15
N ASP A 278 -3.44 -7.07 29.45
CA ASP A 278 -2.83 -5.90 30.12
C ASP A 278 -1.29 -5.90 30.09
N ARG A 279 -0.67 -7.04 29.74
CA ARG A 279 0.77 -7.13 29.43
C ARG A 279 1.09 -6.88 27.95
N ILE A 280 0.09 -6.52 27.17
CA ILE A 280 0.15 -6.20 25.73
C ILE A 280 -0.22 -4.72 25.50
N LYS A 281 -0.02 -3.86 26.50
CA LYS A 281 0.80 -2.69 26.18
C LYS A 281 2.18 -3.28 25.87
N TRP A 282 2.49 -3.50 24.59
CA TRP A 282 3.80 -3.85 24.01
C TRP A 282 4.18 -5.30 23.65
N ILE A 283 3.27 -6.31 23.60
CA ILE A 283 3.67 -7.69 23.23
C ILE A 283 2.66 -8.44 22.32
N VAL A 284 2.19 -7.80 21.23
CA VAL A 284 1.90 -8.49 19.95
C VAL A 284 2.71 -7.76 18.88
N TYR A 285 4.00 -7.72 19.17
CA TYR A 285 5.02 -7.14 18.32
C TYR A 285 6.22 -8.09 18.07
N PRO A 286 6.38 -9.36 18.57
CA PRO A 286 7.64 -10.06 18.31
C PRO A 286 7.91 -10.41 16.85
N SER A 287 6.96 -10.83 16.00
CA SER A 287 7.37 -11.29 14.65
C SER A 287 7.64 -10.13 13.69
N LEU A 288 6.78 -9.10 13.70
CA LEU A 288 6.94 -7.88 12.89
C LEU A 288 7.97 -6.92 13.52
N LEU A 289 7.97 -6.77 14.84
CA LEU A 289 8.88 -5.88 15.55
C LEU A 289 10.21 -6.55 15.93
N ALA A 290 10.31 -7.86 16.17
CA ALA A 290 11.64 -8.48 16.16
C ALA A 290 12.21 -8.47 14.74
N SER A 291 11.41 -8.51 13.66
CA SER A 291 11.96 -8.20 12.32
C SER A 291 12.39 -6.75 12.16
N ILE A 292 11.95 -5.79 12.98
CA ILE A 292 12.40 -4.39 12.94
C ILE A 292 13.56 -4.11 13.91
N VAL A 293 13.58 -4.81 15.05
CA VAL A 293 14.54 -4.60 16.16
C VAL A 293 15.72 -5.56 16.06
N THR A 294 15.58 -6.72 15.40
CA THR A 294 16.69 -7.68 15.15
C THR A 294 17.22 -7.65 13.72
N ASN A 295 16.52 -7.04 12.77
CA ASN A 295 17.07 -6.64 11.47
C ASN A 295 17.13 -5.11 11.42
N LEU A 296 18.33 -4.56 11.25
CA LEU A 296 18.59 -3.14 11.00
C LEU A 296 17.99 -2.60 9.68
N ASN A 297 17.18 -3.42 9.00
CA ASN A 297 16.80 -3.24 7.62
C ASN A 297 15.29 -3.04 7.44
N TYR A 298 14.55 -2.60 8.47
CA TYR A 298 13.14 -2.24 8.34
C TYR A 298 12.84 -0.94 9.10
N THR A 299 12.02 -0.06 8.53
CA THR A 299 11.59 1.20 9.18
C THR A 299 10.17 1.59 8.78
N ILE A 300 9.59 2.59 9.43
CA ILE A 300 8.27 3.13 9.08
C ILE A 300 8.46 4.40 8.25
N VAL A 301 7.75 4.49 7.14
CA VAL A 301 7.57 5.73 6.37
C VAL A 301 6.11 6.12 6.44
N ILE A 302 5.87 7.41 6.59
CA ILE A 302 4.54 7.98 6.50
C ILE A 302 4.39 8.52 5.10
N ASP A 303 3.37 8.04 4.41
CA ASP A 303 3.05 8.52 3.08
C ASP A 303 2.32 9.87 3.13
N ASP A 304 2.06 10.47 1.98
CA ASP A 304 1.45 11.80 1.87
C ASP A 304 -0.02 11.85 2.31
N HIS A 305 -0.70 10.70 2.34
CA HIS A 305 -2.02 10.58 2.96
C HIS A 305 -1.92 10.43 4.47
N GLY A 306 -0.70 10.39 4.99
CA GLY A 306 -0.39 10.26 6.39
C GLY A 306 -0.57 8.83 6.90
N ILE A 307 -0.61 7.83 6.03
CA ILE A 307 -0.71 6.43 6.43
C ILE A 307 0.70 5.90 6.74
N PRO A 308 0.91 5.24 7.89
CA PRO A 308 2.18 4.61 8.19
C PRO A 308 2.33 3.33 7.36
N ASN A 309 3.51 3.12 6.82
CA ASN A 309 3.83 1.89 6.13
C ASN A 309 5.16 1.35 6.64
N LEU A 310 5.18 0.05 6.93
CA LEU A 310 6.43 -0.64 7.22
C LEU A 310 7.15 -0.96 5.92
N ILE A 311 8.41 -0.56 5.82
CA ILE A 311 9.24 -0.77 4.64
C ILE A 311 10.50 -1.57 5.01
N ASP A 312 11.00 -2.34 4.04
CA ASP A 312 12.32 -2.96 4.07
C ASP A 312 13.34 -1.94 3.55
N THR A 313 14.38 -1.64 4.34
CA THR A 313 15.49 -0.76 3.97
C THR A 313 16.71 -1.55 3.46
N ASN A 314 16.65 -2.87 3.31
CA ASN A 314 17.62 -3.57 2.47
C ASN A 314 17.53 -3.03 1.04
N GLU A 315 18.66 -2.92 0.33
CA GLU A 315 18.62 -2.71 -1.11
C GLU A 315 17.78 -3.81 -1.77
N PRO A 316 16.63 -3.49 -2.38
CA PRO A 316 15.88 -4.49 -3.11
C PRO A 316 16.72 -4.93 -4.31
N LYS A 317 16.76 -6.23 -4.58
CA LYS A 317 17.25 -6.71 -5.88
C LYS A 317 16.18 -6.39 -6.93
N PHE A 318 16.31 -5.23 -7.57
CA PHE A 318 15.44 -4.83 -8.66
C PHE A 318 15.60 -5.80 -9.84
N THR A 319 14.48 -6.35 -10.29
CA THR A 319 14.35 -7.15 -11.49
C THR A 319 14.18 -6.26 -12.71
N GLN A 320 14.32 -6.82 -13.92
CA GLN A 320 14.12 -6.05 -15.15
C GLN A 320 12.66 -5.57 -15.32
N ALA A 321 11.66 -6.20 -14.69
CA ALA A 321 10.30 -5.67 -14.66
C ALA A 321 10.19 -4.45 -13.77
N ASP A 322 10.83 -4.46 -12.59
CA ASP A 322 10.78 -3.31 -11.70
C ASP A 322 11.32 -2.08 -12.44
N PHE A 323 12.40 -2.24 -13.21
CA PHE A 323 12.92 -1.17 -14.08
C PHE A 323 11.94 -0.72 -15.16
N LYS A 324 11.18 -1.64 -15.75
CA LYS A 324 10.17 -1.32 -16.76
C LYS A 324 8.96 -0.61 -16.15
N GLU A 325 8.47 -1.08 -15.01
CA GLU A 325 7.38 -0.48 -14.23
C GLU A 325 7.75 0.93 -13.76
N ILE A 326 9.00 1.11 -13.30
CA ILE A 326 9.56 2.43 -12.99
C ILE A 326 9.54 3.33 -14.23
N ASP A 327 10.04 2.87 -15.38
CA ASP A 327 10.08 3.69 -16.59
C ASP A 327 8.66 4.08 -17.05
N GLU A 328 7.74 3.12 -17.13
CA GLU A 328 6.35 3.35 -17.54
C GLU A 328 5.61 4.31 -16.60
N SER A 329 5.77 4.15 -15.28
CA SER A 329 5.14 5.03 -14.29
C SER A 329 5.75 6.44 -14.28
N VAL A 330 7.07 6.56 -14.46
CA VAL A 330 7.76 7.87 -14.57
C VAL A 330 7.25 8.66 -15.77
N GLN A 331 7.04 8.01 -16.93
CA GLN A 331 6.55 8.70 -18.14
C GLN A 331 5.16 9.30 -17.97
N LYS A 332 4.34 8.78 -17.06
CA LYS A 332 3.01 9.31 -16.74
C LYS A 332 3.02 10.55 -15.85
N THR A 333 4.18 10.99 -15.35
CA THR A 333 4.28 12.22 -14.55
C THR A 333 3.69 13.40 -15.33
N THR A 334 2.73 14.12 -14.77
CA THR A 334 2.06 15.24 -15.43
C THR A 334 2.46 16.58 -14.82
N PHE A 335 2.31 17.64 -15.61
CA PHE A 335 2.67 19.01 -15.23
C PHE A 335 1.48 19.92 -15.52
N TYR A 336 0.91 20.53 -14.48
CA TYR A 336 -0.25 21.40 -14.63
C TYR A 336 0.09 22.81 -14.18
N LEU A 337 -0.03 23.77 -15.10
CA LEU A 337 0.12 25.19 -14.84
C LEU A 337 -1.15 25.78 -14.24
N TYR A 338 -0.98 26.50 -13.15
CA TYR A 338 -1.97 27.33 -12.49
C TYR A 338 -1.46 28.76 -12.38
N THR A 339 -2.37 29.69 -12.63
CA THR A 339 -2.17 31.13 -12.49
C THR A 339 -3.43 31.73 -11.87
N ARG A 340 -3.43 33.04 -11.56
CA ARG A 340 -4.67 33.73 -11.15
C ARG A 340 -5.78 33.69 -12.19
N ASN A 341 -5.47 33.44 -13.47
CA ASN A 341 -6.45 33.32 -14.54
C ASN A 341 -7.09 31.92 -14.62
N ASN A 342 -6.50 30.92 -13.95
CA ASN A 342 -7.00 29.55 -13.90
C ASN A 342 -6.69 28.87 -12.54
N PRO A 343 -7.16 29.43 -11.42
CA PRO A 343 -6.79 28.94 -10.09
C PRO A 343 -7.31 27.53 -9.79
N GLU A 344 -8.43 27.13 -10.39
CA GLU A 344 -9.10 25.85 -10.10
C GLU A 344 -8.76 24.75 -11.11
N ILE A 345 -8.64 25.08 -12.40
CA ILE A 345 -8.45 24.10 -13.48
C ILE A 345 -7.08 24.32 -14.11
N GLY A 346 -6.16 23.39 -13.86
CA GLY A 346 -4.80 23.42 -14.37
C GLY A 346 -4.75 23.21 -15.88
N GLN A 347 -3.82 23.90 -16.56
CA GLN A 347 -3.53 23.69 -17.97
C GLN A 347 -2.29 22.82 -18.11
N GLN A 348 -2.41 21.68 -18.77
CA GLN A 348 -1.29 20.74 -18.88
C GLN A 348 -0.18 21.34 -19.74
N LEU A 349 1.05 21.34 -19.22
CA LEU A 349 2.27 21.62 -19.96
C LEU A 349 2.87 20.28 -20.41
N ILE A 350 3.21 20.18 -21.69
CA ILE A 350 3.78 18.98 -22.29
C ILE A 350 5.22 19.28 -22.69
N ILE A 351 6.14 18.40 -22.30
CA ILE A 351 7.57 18.50 -22.63
C ILE A 351 7.73 18.54 -24.16
N ASP A 352 8.58 19.43 -24.65
CA ASP A 352 8.85 19.65 -26.08
C ASP A 352 7.65 20.09 -26.93
N ASP A 353 6.54 20.49 -26.32
CA ASP A 353 5.36 21.01 -27.01
C ASP A 353 5.10 22.48 -26.67
N MET A 354 5.55 23.38 -27.56
CA MET A 354 5.35 24.82 -27.39
C MET A 354 3.89 25.25 -27.56
N ASP A 355 3.04 24.44 -28.18
CA ASP A 355 1.62 24.78 -28.29
C ASP A 355 0.91 24.61 -26.95
N SER A 356 1.31 23.63 -26.12
CA SER A 356 0.81 23.49 -24.74
C SER A 356 1.08 24.77 -23.92
N VAL A 357 2.27 25.35 -24.07
CA VAL A 357 2.66 26.60 -23.40
C VAL A 357 1.87 27.80 -23.95
N LYS A 358 1.82 27.97 -25.28
CA LYS A 358 1.14 29.13 -25.92
C LYS A 358 -0.37 29.16 -25.70
N LYS A 359 -1.01 27.99 -25.56
CA LYS A 359 -2.46 27.87 -25.28
C LYS A 359 -2.78 28.00 -23.79
N SER A 360 -1.75 28.05 -22.94
CA SER A 360 -1.91 28.24 -21.50
C SER A 360 -1.82 29.71 -21.09
N PHE A 361 -2.04 29.99 -19.80
CA PHE A 361 -1.84 31.30 -19.19
C PHE A 361 -0.38 31.59 -18.79
N TRP A 362 0.58 30.83 -19.32
CA TRP A 362 2.01 31.05 -19.07
C TRP A 362 2.42 32.50 -19.31
N ASN A 363 3.10 33.09 -18.32
CA ASN A 363 3.68 34.42 -18.45
C ASN A 363 5.15 34.42 -18.02
N PRO A 364 6.12 34.64 -18.93
CA PRO A 364 7.54 34.64 -18.58
C PRO A 364 7.96 35.75 -17.62
N ASN A 365 7.13 36.78 -17.44
CA ASN A 365 7.41 37.86 -16.49
C ASN A 365 7.01 37.52 -15.04
N HIS A 366 6.23 36.46 -14.83
CA HIS A 366 5.83 36.00 -13.50
C HIS A 366 6.90 35.11 -12.86
N LEU A 367 7.00 35.15 -11.54
CA LEU A 367 7.80 34.21 -10.77
C LEU A 367 7.26 32.78 -10.97
N THR A 368 8.14 31.79 -11.10
CA THR A 368 7.73 30.40 -11.33
C THR A 368 8.00 29.53 -10.10
N ARG A 369 7.03 28.74 -9.69
CA ARG A 369 7.15 27.78 -8.57
C ARG A 369 6.69 26.40 -9.04
N PHE A 370 7.60 25.44 -9.00
CA PHE A 370 7.27 24.03 -9.19
C PHE A 370 6.95 23.42 -7.83
N VAL A 371 5.88 22.65 -7.72
CA VAL A 371 5.45 22.04 -6.45
C VAL A 371 5.17 20.56 -6.66
N THR A 372 5.73 19.69 -5.83
CA THR A 372 5.60 18.23 -5.96
C THR A 372 5.28 17.58 -4.62
N HIS A 373 4.50 16.50 -4.70
CA HIS A 373 4.13 15.65 -3.58
C HIS A 373 5.17 14.53 -3.37
N GLY A 374 5.07 13.78 -2.28
CA GLY A 374 5.83 12.59 -1.91
C GLY A 374 5.11 11.25 -2.17
N TRP A 375 5.36 10.28 -1.30
CA TRP A 375 5.03 8.86 -1.51
C TRP A 375 3.54 8.57 -1.28
N HIS A 376 2.94 7.67 -2.09
CA HIS A 376 1.49 7.48 -2.26
C HIS A 376 0.65 8.77 -2.44
N GLY A 377 1.30 9.92 -2.68
CA GLY A 377 0.64 11.20 -2.77
C GLY A 377 0.09 11.53 -4.15
N ASN A 378 -0.52 12.70 -4.22
CA ASN A 378 -0.95 13.36 -5.43
C ASN A 378 -1.06 14.88 -5.19
N CYS A 379 -1.36 15.65 -6.24
CA CYS A 379 -1.44 17.10 -6.14
C CYS A 379 -2.79 17.67 -5.62
N ASP A 380 -3.73 16.83 -5.17
CA ASP A 380 -5.07 17.27 -4.74
C ASP A 380 -5.06 17.85 -3.30
N GLY A 381 -3.97 17.64 -2.54
CA GLY A 381 -3.80 18.08 -1.15
C GLY A 381 -2.79 19.23 -0.96
N GLY A 382 -1.65 18.94 -0.33
CA GLY A 382 -0.63 19.93 0.07
C GLY A 382 -0.16 20.82 -1.08
N CYS A 383 0.11 20.24 -2.25
CA CYS A 383 0.45 20.97 -3.48
C CYS A 383 -0.59 22.05 -3.84
N THR A 384 -1.87 21.70 -3.78
CA THR A 384 -2.98 22.61 -4.05
C THR A 384 -3.06 23.73 -3.01
N GLN A 385 -2.78 23.44 -1.74
CA GLN A 385 -2.75 24.47 -0.69
C GLN A 385 -1.57 25.45 -0.86
N ILE A 386 -0.38 24.94 -1.21
CA ILE A 386 0.79 25.78 -1.53
C ILE A 386 0.50 26.67 -2.75
N ARG A 387 -0.08 26.10 -3.82
CA ARG A 387 -0.54 26.85 -4.99
C ARG A 387 -1.46 28.00 -4.57
N ASN A 388 -2.49 27.71 -3.77
CA ASN A 388 -3.45 28.71 -3.32
C ASN A 388 -2.78 29.83 -2.52
N ALA A 389 -1.82 29.50 -1.65
CA ALA A 389 -1.07 30.49 -0.88
C ALA A 389 -0.28 31.45 -1.79
N PHE A 390 0.41 30.94 -2.81
CA PHE A 390 1.14 31.78 -3.76
C PHE A 390 0.21 32.65 -4.60
N LEU A 391 -0.88 32.09 -5.14
CA LEU A 391 -1.85 32.85 -5.93
C LEU A 391 -2.56 33.93 -5.10
N ASN A 392 -2.64 33.76 -3.78
CA ASN A 392 -3.16 34.78 -2.88
C ASN A 392 -2.22 35.99 -2.77
N VAL A 393 -0.89 35.78 -2.73
CA VAL A 393 0.08 36.85 -2.47
C VAL A 393 0.65 37.53 -3.71
N GLY A 394 0.54 36.93 -4.90
CA GLY A 394 1.05 37.56 -6.12
C GLY A 394 0.69 36.85 -7.42
N ASP A 395 1.21 37.39 -8.52
CA ASP A 395 1.09 36.78 -9.85
C ASP A 395 2.26 35.80 -10.06
N TYR A 396 1.93 34.51 -10.13
CA TYR A 396 2.89 33.42 -10.27
C TYR A 396 2.49 32.49 -11.42
N ASN A 397 3.49 31.81 -11.99
CA ASN A 397 3.29 30.54 -12.68
C ASN A 397 3.51 29.42 -11.65
N ILE A 398 2.44 28.74 -11.23
CA ILE A 398 2.56 27.57 -10.34
C ILE A 398 2.42 26.31 -11.18
N ILE A 399 3.46 25.47 -11.21
CA ILE A 399 3.45 24.20 -11.94
C ILE A 399 3.40 23.07 -10.92
N LEU A 400 2.27 22.38 -10.85
CA LEU A 400 2.15 21.18 -10.03
C LEU A 400 2.73 19.98 -10.80
N ILE A 401 3.65 19.27 -10.15
CA ILE A 401 4.27 18.05 -10.65
C ILE A 401 3.55 16.87 -10.00
N ASP A 402 2.73 16.17 -10.78
CA ASP A 402 1.97 15.03 -10.29
C ASP A 402 2.57 13.75 -10.87
N TRP A 403 3.23 12.99 -10.00
CA TRP A 403 3.91 11.73 -10.32
C TRP A 403 3.24 10.57 -9.57
N ARG A 404 1.93 10.67 -9.30
CA ARG A 404 1.15 9.69 -8.53
C ARG A 404 1.32 8.24 -8.99
N ASP A 405 1.44 7.99 -10.29
CA ASP A 405 1.69 6.63 -10.80
C ASP A 405 3.01 6.07 -10.23
N ALA A 406 4.11 6.82 -10.34
CA ALA A 406 5.42 6.40 -9.82
C ALA A 406 5.51 6.45 -8.28
N ALA A 407 4.74 7.34 -7.65
CA ALA A 407 4.67 7.46 -6.20
C ALA A 407 3.80 6.39 -5.54
N ASN A 408 2.90 5.73 -6.27
CA ASN A 408 1.94 4.77 -5.70
C ASN A 408 2.44 3.31 -5.72
N HIS A 409 3.75 3.10 -5.87
CA HIS A 409 4.39 1.79 -5.79
C HIS A 409 4.96 1.53 -4.39
N LEU A 410 5.54 0.35 -4.17
CA LEU A 410 6.31 0.06 -2.96
C LEU A 410 7.39 1.13 -2.77
N TYR A 411 7.64 1.54 -1.51
CA TYR A 411 8.53 2.65 -1.20
C TYR A 411 9.88 2.58 -1.92
N ALA A 412 10.53 1.41 -1.95
CA ALA A 412 11.82 1.26 -2.59
C ALA A 412 11.77 1.42 -4.13
N ILE A 413 10.65 1.08 -4.76
CA ILE A 413 10.39 1.37 -6.18
C ILE A 413 10.24 2.88 -6.36
N SER A 414 9.41 3.53 -5.55
CA SER A 414 9.21 5.00 -5.62
C SER A 414 10.49 5.80 -5.33
N VAL A 415 11.33 5.35 -4.39
CA VAL A 415 12.68 5.88 -4.13
C VAL A 415 13.54 5.81 -5.38
N ARG A 416 13.49 4.69 -6.11
CA ARG A 416 14.25 4.53 -7.35
C ARG A 416 13.65 5.28 -8.54
N SER A 417 12.33 5.52 -8.53
CA SER A 417 11.66 6.38 -9.49
C SER A 417 12.01 7.86 -9.29
N ALA A 418 12.24 8.32 -8.05
CA ALA A 418 12.42 9.73 -7.75
C ALA A 418 13.50 10.44 -8.61
N PRO A 419 14.73 9.90 -8.79
CA PRO A 419 15.70 10.50 -9.70
C PRO A 419 15.25 10.56 -11.18
N LEU A 420 14.46 9.59 -11.64
CA LEU A 420 13.97 9.55 -13.02
C LEU A 420 12.81 10.53 -13.23
N VAL A 421 11.93 10.65 -12.24
CA VAL A 421 10.93 11.73 -12.20
C VAL A 421 11.65 13.08 -12.24
N SER A 422 12.69 13.29 -11.43
CA SER A 422 13.49 14.52 -11.43
C SER A 422 14.12 14.85 -12.78
N GLN A 423 14.60 13.85 -13.53
CA GLN A 423 15.10 14.07 -14.89
C GLN A 423 13.99 14.56 -15.82
N ARG A 424 12.79 13.99 -15.71
CA ARG A 424 11.62 14.42 -16.48
C ARG A 424 11.20 15.85 -16.12
N VAL A 425 11.21 16.22 -14.84
CA VAL A 425 10.98 17.61 -14.41
C VAL A 425 12.05 18.54 -15.00
N ALA A 426 13.33 18.14 -14.94
CA ALA A 426 14.43 18.92 -15.51
C ALA A 426 14.30 19.09 -17.03
N PHE A 427 13.80 18.10 -17.76
CA PHE A 427 13.49 18.24 -19.19
C PHE A 427 12.43 19.31 -19.44
N LEU A 428 11.36 19.36 -18.64
CA LEU A 428 10.38 20.45 -18.73
C LEU A 428 11.03 21.81 -18.43
N ILE A 429 11.85 21.90 -17.37
CA ILE A 429 12.53 23.14 -16.98
C ILE A 429 13.43 23.64 -18.12
N ASN A 430 14.27 22.78 -18.67
CA ASN A 430 15.19 23.11 -19.78
C ASN A 430 14.40 23.51 -21.04
N PHE A 431 13.29 22.84 -21.31
CA PHE A 431 12.40 23.18 -22.42
C PHE A 431 11.78 24.58 -22.25
N LEU A 432 11.27 24.91 -21.06
CA LEU A 432 10.68 26.20 -20.74
C LEU A 432 11.73 27.33 -20.71
N GLU A 433 12.94 27.06 -20.20
CA GLU A 433 14.06 28.01 -20.24
C GLU A 433 14.41 28.37 -21.68
N LYS A 434 14.61 27.36 -22.53
CA LYS A 434 15.04 27.55 -23.92
C LYS A 434 13.98 28.20 -24.80
N ASN A 435 12.71 27.86 -24.61
CA ASN A 435 11.65 28.18 -25.59
C ASN A 435 10.54 29.09 -25.05
N ALA A 436 10.41 29.21 -23.72
CA ALA A 436 9.33 29.95 -23.08
C ALA A 436 9.81 31.07 -22.14
N ASN A 437 11.10 31.43 -22.20
CA ASN A 437 11.73 32.49 -21.40
C ASN A 437 11.55 32.30 -19.88
N LEU A 438 11.61 31.06 -19.38
CA LEU A 438 11.67 30.81 -17.94
C LEU A 438 12.98 31.38 -17.36
N ASP A 439 12.86 32.32 -16.42
CA ASP A 439 14.00 32.88 -15.68
C ASP A 439 14.34 32.01 -14.46
N LEU A 440 15.43 31.25 -14.54
CA LEU A 440 15.86 30.37 -13.45
C LEU A 440 16.30 31.10 -12.19
N ASN A 441 16.71 32.38 -12.29
CA ASN A 441 17.04 33.20 -11.11
C ASN A 441 15.80 33.60 -10.29
N LYS A 442 14.61 33.31 -10.81
CA LYS A 442 13.31 33.60 -10.22
C LYS A 442 12.46 32.36 -10.00
N THR A 443 13.05 31.19 -10.20
CA THR A 443 12.37 29.89 -10.14
C THR A 443 12.67 29.19 -8.83
N ALA A 444 11.64 28.65 -8.19
CA ALA A 444 11.80 27.75 -7.04
C ALA A 444 11.16 26.39 -7.30
N ILE A 445 11.71 25.34 -6.70
CA ILE A 445 11.11 24.01 -6.66
C ILE A 445 10.86 23.61 -5.21
N ILE A 446 9.61 23.25 -4.91
CA ILE A 446 9.14 22.88 -3.58
C ILE A 446 8.71 21.42 -3.58
N GLY A 447 9.16 20.66 -2.59
CA GLY A 447 8.76 19.26 -2.46
C GLY A 447 8.66 18.82 -1.01
N HIS A 448 7.65 18.00 -0.71
CA HIS A 448 7.44 17.39 0.61
C HIS A 448 7.81 15.91 0.63
N SER A 449 8.30 15.40 1.76
CA SER A 449 8.60 13.99 1.97
C SER A 449 9.56 13.44 0.89
N LEU A 450 9.18 12.38 0.18
CA LEU A 450 9.93 11.84 -0.97
C LEU A 450 10.03 12.85 -2.13
N GLY A 451 9.03 13.73 -2.26
CA GLY A 451 8.99 14.82 -3.21
C GLY A 451 10.06 15.88 -2.96
N ALA A 452 10.57 16.02 -1.73
CA ALA A 452 11.70 16.92 -1.45
C ALA A 452 12.96 16.50 -2.24
N HIS A 453 13.21 15.19 -2.33
CA HIS A 453 14.27 14.64 -3.18
C HIS A 453 13.99 14.87 -4.66
N VAL A 454 12.74 14.68 -5.09
CA VAL A 454 12.34 14.99 -6.47
C VAL A 454 12.64 16.45 -6.80
N ALA A 455 12.29 17.38 -5.90
CA ALA A 455 12.49 18.81 -6.07
C ALA A 455 13.98 19.18 -6.20
N SER A 456 14.80 18.74 -5.25
CA SER A 456 16.24 19.04 -5.23
C SER A 456 16.97 18.43 -6.43
N LEU A 457 16.72 17.16 -6.74
CA LEU A 457 17.36 16.49 -7.87
C LEU A 457 16.90 17.08 -9.22
N SER A 458 15.68 17.61 -9.31
CA SER A 458 15.23 18.33 -10.51
C SER A 458 16.07 19.58 -10.76
N ALA A 459 16.37 20.34 -9.71
CA ALA A 459 17.25 21.50 -9.80
C ALA A 459 18.68 21.13 -10.17
N ARG A 460 19.16 19.99 -9.67
CA ARG A 460 20.47 19.43 -10.03
C ARG A 460 20.56 19.02 -11.50
N PHE A 461 19.52 18.37 -12.03
CA PHE A 461 19.49 17.86 -13.40
C PHE A 461 19.12 18.93 -14.45
N ALA A 462 18.65 20.11 -14.02
CA ALA A 462 18.51 21.26 -14.90
C ALA A 462 19.88 21.66 -15.46
N THR A 463 19.89 22.15 -16.71
CA THR A 463 21.13 22.52 -17.41
C THR A 463 21.83 23.69 -16.72
N ASN A 464 21.04 24.65 -16.24
CA ASN A 464 21.50 25.85 -15.57
C ASN A 464 20.97 25.89 -14.13
N LYS A 465 21.65 26.68 -13.28
CA LYS A 465 21.38 26.73 -11.85
C LYS A 465 20.02 27.37 -11.55
N ILE A 466 19.21 26.70 -10.74
CA ILE A 466 17.93 27.21 -10.23
C ILE A 466 18.16 28.02 -8.95
N ALA A 467 17.41 29.10 -8.77
CA ALA A 467 17.53 29.98 -7.61
C ALA A 467 17.24 29.26 -6.28
N GLU A 468 16.09 28.61 -6.16
CA GLU A 468 15.60 28.17 -4.86
C GLU A 468 15.09 26.71 -4.90
N VAL A 469 15.44 25.93 -3.88
CA VAL A 469 14.78 24.67 -3.55
C VAL A 469 14.29 24.74 -2.11
N ILE A 470 13.03 24.40 -1.90
CA ILE A 470 12.42 24.29 -0.57
C ILE A 470 12.06 22.82 -0.33
N ALA A 471 12.73 22.21 0.64
CA ALA A 471 12.62 20.80 0.97
C ALA A 471 11.87 20.65 2.30
N LEU A 472 10.62 20.20 2.23
CA LEU A 472 9.70 20.12 3.36
C LEU A 472 9.75 18.70 3.97
N ASP A 473 10.35 18.61 5.15
CA ASP A 473 10.62 17.37 5.90
C ASP A 473 11.06 16.18 5.02
N PRO A 474 12.24 16.27 4.36
CA PRO A 474 12.67 15.27 3.37
C PRO A 474 12.73 13.87 3.97
N ALA A 475 12.25 12.85 3.26
CA ALA A 475 12.19 11.49 3.78
C ALA A 475 13.59 10.91 4.10
N ALA A 476 13.81 10.41 5.31
CA ALA A 476 15.07 9.77 5.73
C ALA A 476 15.27 8.35 5.20
N PRO A 477 14.26 7.47 5.18
CA PRO A 477 14.48 6.08 4.83
C PRO A 477 15.00 5.90 3.40
N LEU A 478 16.10 5.15 3.26
CA LEU A 478 16.88 4.98 2.02
C LEU A 478 17.58 6.25 1.49
N PHE A 479 17.61 7.35 2.25
CA PHE A 479 18.27 8.60 1.86
C PHE A 479 19.23 9.19 2.92
N GLU A 480 19.01 8.99 4.22
CA GLU A 480 19.79 9.65 5.30
C GLU A 480 21.30 9.54 5.10
N THR A 481 21.79 8.38 4.67
CA THR A 481 23.22 8.11 4.45
C THR A 481 23.71 8.45 3.04
N ASN A 482 22.83 8.81 2.12
CA ASN A 482 23.18 9.07 0.73
C ASN A 482 23.97 10.37 0.59
N GLY A 483 24.77 10.46 -0.46
CA GLY A 483 25.59 11.63 -0.75
C GLY A 483 24.93 12.67 -1.67
N PRO A 484 25.64 13.76 -1.99
CA PRO A 484 25.19 14.75 -2.97
C PRO A 484 24.87 14.10 -4.33
N GLY A 485 23.65 14.30 -4.82
CA GLY A 485 23.18 13.77 -6.11
C GLY A 485 22.33 12.51 -6.04
N GLU A 486 22.18 11.97 -4.86
CA GLU A 486 21.31 10.82 -4.59
C GLU A 486 20.14 11.21 -3.67
N ARG A 487 20.15 12.43 -3.14
CA ARG A 487 19.12 13.03 -2.27
C ARG A 487 19.17 14.56 -2.34
N VAL A 488 18.36 15.24 -1.51
CA VAL A 488 18.45 16.69 -1.31
C VAL A 488 19.85 17.05 -0.82
N ASP A 489 20.45 18.06 -1.46
CA ASP A 489 21.75 18.59 -1.06
C ASP A 489 21.85 20.09 -1.36
N LYS A 490 22.55 20.83 -0.48
CA LYS A 490 22.81 22.26 -0.60
C LYS A 490 23.44 22.70 -1.93
N SER A 491 24.12 21.79 -2.61
CA SER A 491 24.75 22.02 -3.91
C SER A 491 23.79 21.92 -5.08
N ASP A 492 22.49 21.60 -4.90
CA ASP A 492 21.57 21.39 -6.02
C ASP A 492 20.99 22.70 -6.59
N ALA A 493 20.79 23.75 -5.77
CA ALA A 493 20.31 25.08 -6.18
C ALA A 493 21.24 26.22 -5.66
N ILE A 494 20.93 27.49 -5.96
CA ILE A 494 21.65 28.63 -5.37
C ILE A 494 21.37 28.69 -3.86
N LEU A 495 20.10 28.56 -3.48
CA LEU A 495 19.64 28.45 -2.11
C LEU A 495 18.79 27.18 -1.95
N VAL A 496 19.18 26.33 -1.01
CA VAL A 496 18.38 25.17 -0.60
C VAL A 496 17.95 25.39 0.85
N GLN A 497 16.66 25.51 1.11
CA GLN A 497 16.12 25.61 2.47
C GLN A 497 15.41 24.30 2.84
N VAL A 498 15.73 23.75 4.00
CA VAL A 498 15.12 22.54 4.53
C VAL A 498 14.34 22.87 5.79
N ILE A 499 13.10 22.39 5.89
CA ILE A 499 12.25 22.54 7.08
C ILE A 499 12.04 21.16 7.69
N HIS A 500 12.70 20.89 8.80
CA HIS A 500 12.70 19.60 9.51
C HIS A 500 11.64 19.58 10.61
N THR A 501 10.66 18.68 10.52
CA THR A 501 9.56 18.62 11.49
C THR A 501 9.32 17.24 12.10
N CYS A 502 9.85 16.16 11.52
CA CYS A 502 9.73 14.80 12.06
C CYS A 502 11.03 13.97 11.98
N THR A 503 12.16 14.53 12.43
CA THR A 503 13.51 13.91 12.28
C THR A 503 13.79 12.69 13.14
N LYS A 504 12.86 12.31 14.03
CA LYS A 504 13.04 11.17 14.91
C LYS A 504 12.93 9.83 14.19
N PHE A 505 12.09 9.76 13.16
CA PHE A 505 11.76 8.51 12.45
C PHE A 505 11.51 8.65 10.95
N VAL A 506 10.95 9.76 10.48
CA VAL A 506 10.47 9.89 9.09
C VAL A 506 11.33 10.86 8.28
N GLY A 507 11.62 12.04 8.81
CA GLY A 507 12.39 13.08 8.12
C GLY A 507 13.90 12.95 8.33
N ILE A 508 14.70 13.46 7.38
CA ILE A 508 16.17 13.50 7.49
C ILE A 508 16.58 14.31 8.70
N LYS A 509 17.49 13.76 9.50
CA LYS A 509 18.02 14.43 10.69
C LYS A 509 19.17 15.37 10.35
N SER A 510 20.03 14.96 9.44
CA SER A 510 21.22 15.71 9.04
C SER A 510 20.85 17.08 8.44
N ALA A 511 21.68 18.10 8.69
CA ALA A 511 21.57 19.38 7.99
C ALA A 511 22.11 19.21 6.56
N ILE A 512 21.24 19.39 5.58
CA ILE A 512 21.52 19.06 4.17
C ILE A 512 21.25 20.24 3.22
N GLY A 513 20.76 21.37 3.72
CA GLY A 513 20.51 22.60 2.97
C GLY A 513 21.63 23.64 3.03
N THR A 514 21.41 24.74 2.31
CA THR A 514 22.10 26.01 2.58
C THR A 514 21.65 26.56 3.92
N SER A 515 20.34 26.43 4.22
CA SER A 515 19.77 26.69 5.54
C SER A 515 18.84 25.57 5.97
N ASP A 516 18.95 25.15 7.22
CA ASP A 516 18.17 24.06 7.80
C ASP A 516 17.44 24.56 9.04
N PHE A 517 16.11 24.55 9.01
CA PHE A 517 15.26 25.00 10.10
C PHE A 517 14.64 23.81 10.81
N TYR A 518 14.74 23.81 12.14
CA TYR A 518 14.19 22.78 13.03
C TYR A 518 13.14 23.43 13.96
N PRO A 519 11.93 23.74 13.47
CA PRO A 519 10.81 24.17 14.31
C PRO A 519 10.62 23.26 15.50
N ASN A 520 10.59 23.86 16.69
CA ASN A 520 10.42 23.19 17.97
C ASN A 520 11.50 22.14 18.30
N GLY A 521 12.64 22.16 17.60
CA GLY A 521 13.70 21.15 17.70
C GLY A 521 13.65 20.09 16.59
N GLY A 522 12.62 20.11 15.74
CA GLY A 522 12.50 19.34 14.51
C GLY A 522 12.14 17.85 14.66
N GLU A 523 12.05 17.33 15.89
CA GLU A 523 11.62 15.96 16.14
C GLU A 523 10.10 15.86 16.37
N GLU A 524 9.56 16.70 17.27
CA GLU A 524 8.15 16.70 17.68
C GLU A 524 7.58 18.11 17.52
N GLN A 525 6.29 18.20 17.19
CA GLN A 525 5.62 19.46 16.92
C GLN A 525 4.46 19.72 17.91
N PRO A 526 4.30 20.95 18.41
CA PRO A 526 3.16 21.34 19.24
C PRO A 526 1.84 20.95 18.56
N GLY A 527 0.92 20.38 19.34
CA GLY A 527 -0.39 19.90 18.86
C GLY A 527 -0.41 18.48 18.27
N CYS A 528 0.75 17.85 18.01
CA CYS A 528 0.80 16.50 17.43
C CYS A 528 0.84 15.36 18.47
N GLY A 529 1.04 15.66 19.75
CA GLY A 529 1.29 14.64 20.77
C GLY A 529 2.74 14.12 20.75
N PRO A 530 3.13 13.31 21.75
CA PRO A 530 4.51 12.85 21.89
C PRO A 530 4.84 11.70 20.93
N ILE A 531 6.06 11.68 20.40
CA ILE A 531 6.60 10.60 19.55
C ILE A 531 7.62 9.84 20.40
N LYS A 532 7.16 8.93 21.25
CA LYS A 532 8.01 8.16 22.15
C LYS A 532 8.63 6.93 21.48
N TRP A 533 7.98 6.39 20.45
CA TRP A 533 8.43 5.19 19.73
C TRP A 533 7.82 5.13 18.33
N ILE A 534 8.33 4.20 17.51
CA ILE A 534 8.01 4.08 16.08
C ILE A 534 6.52 3.83 15.78
N GLY A 535 5.69 3.39 16.74
CA GLY A 535 4.26 3.18 16.52
C GLY A 535 3.37 4.33 16.97
N ASP A 536 3.93 5.47 17.39
CA ASP A 536 3.17 6.72 17.59
C ASP A 536 2.84 7.38 16.24
N VAL A 537 2.22 6.60 15.36
CA VAL A 537 1.93 6.91 13.95
C VAL A 537 1.25 8.26 13.79
N GLU A 538 0.19 8.51 14.55
CA GLU A 538 -0.61 9.73 14.40
C GLU A 538 0.21 10.97 14.75
N ALA A 539 1.05 10.88 15.78
CA ALA A 539 1.93 11.96 16.18
C ALA A 539 3.02 12.22 15.14
N MET A 540 3.62 11.15 14.60
CA MET A 540 4.59 11.26 13.51
C MET A 540 3.95 11.82 12.23
N ARG A 541 2.72 11.41 11.89
CA ARG A 541 1.97 11.90 10.73
C ARG A 541 1.74 13.40 10.83
N CYS A 542 1.17 13.82 11.96
CA CYS A 542 0.95 15.22 12.24
C CYS A 542 2.27 16.01 12.15
N ALA A 543 3.34 15.52 12.78
CA ALA A 543 4.64 16.17 12.75
C ALA A 543 5.25 16.25 11.34
N HIS A 544 5.10 15.22 10.52
CA HIS A 544 5.60 15.17 9.14
C HIS A 544 4.90 16.20 8.24
N SER A 545 3.58 16.34 8.37
CA SER A 545 2.78 17.33 7.62
C SER A 545 2.97 18.78 8.09
N ARG A 546 3.55 19.02 9.28
CA ARG A 546 3.78 20.39 9.79
C ARG A 546 4.71 21.21 8.91
N SER A 547 5.68 20.59 8.25
CA SER A 547 6.58 21.30 7.34
C SER A 547 5.81 22.03 6.23
N GLU A 548 4.84 21.36 5.61
CA GLU A 548 3.93 21.98 4.63
C GLU A 548 3.08 23.07 5.25
N MET A 549 2.45 22.82 6.40
CA MET A 549 1.58 23.79 7.06
C MET A 549 2.32 25.08 7.44
N TYR A 550 3.52 24.96 8.00
CA TYR A 550 4.36 26.11 8.33
C TYR A 550 4.78 26.85 7.06
N TYR A 551 5.14 26.12 6.00
CA TYR A 551 5.52 26.75 4.73
C TYR A 551 4.35 27.51 4.09
N ILE A 552 3.15 26.91 4.03
CA ILE A 552 1.92 27.54 3.53
C ILE A 552 1.65 28.86 4.28
N GLU A 553 1.70 28.83 5.61
CA GLU A 553 1.47 30.03 6.42
C GLU A 553 2.57 31.08 6.17
N SER A 554 3.83 30.66 6.06
CA SER A 554 4.97 31.55 5.82
C SER A 554 4.88 32.30 4.48
N ILE A 555 4.25 31.72 3.45
CA ILE A 555 4.04 32.42 2.16
C ILE A 555 3.17 33.67 2.37
N THR A 556 2.14 33.56 3.21
CA THR A 556 1.23 34.68 3.53
C THR A 556 1.72 35.58 4.66
N ASN A 557 2.66 35.09 5.49
CA ASN A 557 3.26 35.81 6.60
C ASN A 557 4.80 35.63 6.59
N PRO A 558 5.51 36.30 5.66
CA PRO A 558 6.94 36.04 5.40
C PRO A 558 7.86 36.38 6.58
N THR A 559 7.40 37.18 7.54
CA THR A 559 8.16 37.54 8.74
C THR A 559 7.72 36.75 9.99
N GLY A 560 6.72 35.86 9.88
CA GLY A 560 6.08 35.22 11.02
C GLY A 560 6.88 34.09 11.67
N PHE A 561 7.78 33.47 10.92
CA PHE A 561 8.61 32.35 11.36
C PHE A 561 10.07 32.79 11.52
N ARG A 562 10.29 33.76 12.40
CA ARG A 562 11.62 34.32 12.66
C ARG A 562 12.50 33.37 13.46
N ALA A 563 13.74 33.18 13.02
CA ALA A 563 14.79 32.48 13.76
C ALA A 563 16.04 33.37 13.84
N ARG A 564 16.23 34.04 14.97
CA ARG A 564 17.24 35.10 15.13
C ARG A 564 16.99 36.24 14.13
N ASP A 565 17.89 36.47 13.19
CA ASP A 565 17.82 37.58 12.23
C ASP A 565 17.40 37.14 10.83
N VAL A 566 16.96 35.90 10.68
CA VAL A 566 16.49 35.33 9.41
C VAL A 566 15.09 34.73 9.54
N PHE A 567 14.45 34.45 8.41
CA PHE A 567 13.08 33.92 8.37
C PHE A 567 13.01 32.55 7.69
N MET A 568 12.20 31.66 8.27
CA MET A 568 11.89 30.35 7.69
C MET A 568 10.74 30.49 6.67
N GLY A 569 10.88 29.82 5.53
CA GLY A 569 9.88 29.78 4.47
C GLY A 569 9.78 31.10 3.71
N GLY A 570 8.55 31.49 3.38
CA GLY A 570 8.22 32.69 2.62
C GLY A 570 8.03 32.46 1.12
N PRO A 571 7.60 33.51 0.39
CA PRO A 571 7.46 33.45 -1.07
C PRO A 571 8.80 33.36 -1.81
N SER A 572 9.90 33.70 -1.12
CA SER A 572 11.31 33.54 -1.52
C SER A 572 12.15 33.30 -0.28
N ILE A 573 13.26 32.56 -0.44
CA ILE A 573 14.15 32.22 0.67
C ILE A 573 14.89 33.48 1.13
N ASP A 574 15.03 33.68 2.44
CA ASP A 574 15.88 34.73 2.99
C ASP A 574 17.35 34.48 2.59
N PRO A 575 17.97 35.34 1.76
CA PRO A 575 19.32 35.11 1.25
C PRO A 575 20.40 35.17 2.34
N ASN A 576 20.07 35.68 3.53
CA ASN A 576 20.98 35.72 4.67
C ASN A 576 20.95 34.44 5.51
N ALA A 577 19.98 33.53 5.27
CA ALA A 577 19.89 32.26 5.96
C ALA A 577 20.99 31.30 5.45
N ASN A 578 21.95 31.00 6.33
CA ASN A 578 23.03 30.06 6.05
C ASN A 578 23.44 29.32 7.33
N GLY A 579 23.20 28.01 7.35
CA GLY A 579 23.42 27.13 8.49
C GLY A 579 22.12 26.68 9.15
N THR A 580 22.22 26.26 10.42
CA THR A 580 21.12 25.61 11.14
C THR A 580 20.44 26.55 12.12
N TYR A 581 19.10 26.51 12.13
CA TYR A 581 18.25 27.39 12.92
C TYR A 581 17.18 26.59 13.69
N THR A 582 16.82 27.10 14.86
CA THR A 582 15.70 26.61 15.65
C THR A 582 14.79 27.78 15.99
N LEU A 583 13.49 27.50 16.04
CA LEU A 583 12.43 28.46 16.39
C LEU A 583 11.28 27.73 17.09
N LYS A 584 10.37 28.48 17.71
CA LYS A 584 9.14 27.92 18.31
C LYS A 584 7.93 28.28 17.46
N THR A 585 6.94 27.42 17.44
CA THR A 585 5.64 27.65 16.79
C THR A 585 4.50 27.33 17.76
N ALA A 586 3.29 27.84 17.47
CA ALA A 586 2.09 27.45 18.17
C ALA A 586 1.63 26.02 17.81
N SER A 587 0.69 25.48 18.59
CA SER A 587 0.08 24.15 18.33
C SER A 587 -1.03 24.17 17.29
N GLU A 588 -1.54 25.33 16.92
CA GLU A 588 -2.64 25.51 15.96
C GLU A 588 -2.37 26.76 15.12
N SER A 589 -2.99 26.87 13.95
CA SER A 589 -2.82 28.04 13.08
C SER A 589 -3.56 29.27 13.67
N PRO A 590 -2.98 30.48 13.63
CA PRO A 590 -1.65 30.80 13.09
C PRO A 590 -0.52 30.22 13.94
N PHE A 591 0.39 29.50 13.29
CA PHE A 591 1.54 28.84 13.91
C PHE A 591 2.67 29.82 14.21
N ALA A 592 2.81 30.87 13.41
CA ALA A 592 3.79 31.94 13.56
C ALA A 592 3.64 32.66 14.91
N LEU A 593 4.76 32.91 15.58
CA LEU A 593 4.80 33.60 16.88
C LEU A 593 5.42 35.00 16.82
N GLY A 594 5.97 35.41 15.67
CA GLY A 594 6.60 36.72 15.47
C GLY A 594 8.11 36.73 15.67
#